data_AF-A0A3B6NW01-F1
#
_entry.id   AF-A0A3B6NW01-F1
#
_cell.length_a   1.000
_cell.length_b   1.000
_cell.length_c   1.000
_cell.angle_alpha   90.00
_cell.angle_beta   90.00
_cell.angle_gamma   90.00
#
_symmetry.space_group_name_H-M   'P 1'
#
loop_
_entity.id
_entity.type
_entity.pdbx_description
1 polymer ?
#
loop_
_entity_poly.entity_id
_entity_poly.type
_entity_poly.pdbx_seq_one_letter_code
_entity_poly.pdbx_strand_id
1 'polypeptide(L)'
;MVFSDSPCGNFIAGIGTNGRTLLYNGAVVSRGPVMPSVKQFVFLVPVSDRMFFVISPYPSYDVPPGPRFEVLQHHPCPDNGGRWAWSAVPEPPGFARCKRADVTAYFVSDVCVWISLQHQGTYSYDTVRRRWRVEGAWQLPIKRRGVLVSDFLGTGRRLLFGFHALEDFRGKPFCAVDMDIRPPAIVATWPEAFPAEPAWRAGYTICSHVPEVGYFGGGRFCLWVTNHNNDKTHRRSVVCFMAVELSPELRLLERKFTCYLLPLSSRPSPADVIM
;
A
#
# COMPACT_ATOMS: atom_id res chain seq x y z
N MET A 1 -10.35 -0.25 9.85
CA MET A 1 -10.88 0.37 8.62
C MET A 1 -9.67 0.89 7.87
N VAL A 2 -9.57 0.62 6.57
CA VAL A 2 -8.47 1.06 5.71
C VAL A 2 -9.00 2.14 4.78
N PHE A 3 -8.22 3.19 4.56
CA PHE A 3 -8.57 4.26 3.63
C PHE A 3 -7.52 4.39 2.54
N SER A 4 -7.94 4.82 1.36
CA SER A 4 -7.06 5.25 0.29
C SER A 4 -7.71 6.39 -0.48
N ASP A 5 -6.90 7.37 -0.81
CA ASP A 5 -7.21 8.43 -1.76
C ASP A 5 -6.98 7.96 -3.21
N SER A 6 -7.78 8.46 -4.14
CA SER A 6 -7.56 8.33 -5.58
C SER A 6 -6.30 9.09 -6.01
N PRO A 7 -5.68 8.78 -7.15
CA PRO A 7 -4.44 9.43 -7.58
C PRO A 7 -4.51 10.97 -7.66
N CYS A 8 -5.68 11.55 -7.94
CA CYS A 8 -5.90 12.99 -7.98
C CYS A 8 -6.33 13.63 -6.63
N GLY A 9 -6.48 12.84 -5.57
CA GLY A 9 -6.95 13.30 -4.25
C GLY A 9 -8.43 13.69 -4.16
N ASN A 10 -9.20 13.65 -5.26
CA ASN A 10 -10.61 14.08 -5.25
C ASN A 10 -11.56 13.05 -4.63
N PHE A 11 -11.11 11.81 -4.45
CA PHE A 11 -11.93 10.75 -3.93
C PHE A 11 -11.19 9.94 -2.88
N ILE A 12 -11.86 9.58 -1.78
CA ILE A 12 -11.34 8.68 -0.74
C ILE A 12 -12.32 7.53 -0.60
N ALA A 13 -11.80 6.30 -0.68
CA ALA A 13 -12.52 5.10 -0.34
C ALA A 13 -12.04 4.56 1.01
N GLY A 14 -12.98 4.09 1.82
CA GLY A 14 -12.72 3.46 3.10
C GLY A 14 -13.42 2.10 3.18
N ILE A 15 -12.71 1.08 3.69
CA ILE A 15 -13.25 -0.27 3.86
C ILE A 15 -13.12 -0.68 5.33
N GLY A 16 -14.26 -0.96 5.96
CA GLY A 16 -14.35 -1.51 7.31
C GLY A 16 -14.01 -3.00 7.33
N THR A 17 -13.61 -3.50 8.50
CA THR A 17 -13.34 -4.93 8.73
C THR A 17 -14.60 -5.81 8.63
N ASN A 18 -15.78 -5.20 8.49
CA ASN A 18 -17.05 -5.87 8.23
C ASN A 18 -17.50 -5.72 6.77
N GLY A 19 -16.60 -5.32 5.88
CA GLY A 19 -16.89 -5.10 4.46
C GLY A 19 -17.66 -3.82 4.15
N ARG A 20 -18.04 -3.01 5.14
CA ARG A 20 -18.74 -1.74 4.88
C ARG A 20 -17.82 -0.76 4.16
N THR A 21 -18.32 -0.17 3.10
CA THR A 21 -17.59 0.80 2.28
C THR A 21 -18.08 2.22 2.58
N LEU A 22 -17.13 3.13 2.77
CA LEU A 22 -17.37 4.57 2.84
C LEU A 22 -16.70 5.24 1.65
N LEU A 23 -17.36 6.24 1.10
CA LEU A 23 -16.93 6.96 -0.08
C LEU A 23 -17.00 8.45 0.21
N TYR A 24 -15.94 9.18 -0.09
CA TYR A 24 -15.87 10.63 0.07
C TYR A 24 -15.37 11.25 -1.21
N ASN A 25 -16.07 12.26 -1.73
CA ASN A 25 -15.77 12.92 -3.00
C ASN A 25 -15.30 14.38 -2.84
N GLY A 26 -14.72 14.73 -1.70
CA GLY A 26 -14.34 16.10 -1.36
C GLY A 26 -15.48 16.95 -0.75
N ALA A 27 -16.74 16.59 -0.99
CA ALA A 27 -17.89 17.34 -0.47
C ALA A 27 -18.77 16.52 0.48
N VAL A 28 -19.04 15.26 0.14
CA VAL A 28 -20.03 14.42 0.82
C VAL A 28 -19.43 13.06 1.17
N VAL A 29 -19.70 12.60 2.39
CA VAL A 29 -19.47 11.21 2.79
C VAL A 29 -20.73 10.41 2.49
N SER A 30 -20.58 9.32 1.73
CA SER A 30 -21.67 8.43 1.35
C SER A 30 -21.33 6.98 1.66
N ARG A 31 -22.36 6.13 1.75
CA ARG A 31 -22.20 4.68 1.89
C ARG A 31 -22.00 4.06 0.51
N GLY A 32 -20.93 3.28 0.37
CA GLY A 32 -20.71 2.44 -0.81
C GLY A 32 -21.35 1.05 -0.67
N PRO A 33 -21.26 0.22 -1.72
CA PRO A 33 -21.70 -1.17 -1.66
C PRO A 33 -20.87 -1.95 -0.62
N VAL A 34 -21.50 -2.92 0.03
CA VAL A 34 -20.80 -3.82 0.97
C VAL A 34 -19.91 -4.78 0.18
N MET A 35 -18.66 -4.92 0.61
CA MET A 35 -17.72 -5.90 0.06
C MET A 35 -18.28 -7.31 0.26
N PRO A 36 -18.44 -8.10 -0.82
CA PRO A 36 -18.99 -9.45 -0.72
C PRO A 36 -18.12 -10.38 0.13
N SER A 37 -16.80 -10.26 -0.01
CA SER A 37 -15.82 -11.16 0.63
C SER A 37 -14.95 -10.40 1.61
N VAL A 38 -15.40 -10.35 2.86
CA VAL A 38 -14.71 -9.64 3.95
C VAL A 38 -13.28 -10.16 4.10
N LYS A 39 -12.33 -9.24 4.19
CA LYS A 39 -10.90 -9.52 4.32
C LYS A 39 -10.42 -9.10 5.69
N GLN A 40 -9.61 -9.95 6.32
CA GLN A 40 -9.01 -9.61 7.61
C GLN A 40 -7.97 -8.50 7.45
N PHE A 41 -7.21 -8.56 6.37
CA PHE A 41 -6.23 -7.55 5.98
C PHE A 41 -6.51 -7.07 4.56
N VAL A 42 -6.38 -5.77 4.34
CA VAL A 42 -6.69 -5.16 3.05
C VAL A 42 -5.55 -4.23 2.64
N PHE A 43 -5.04 -4.41 1.43
CA PHE A 43 -4.42 -3.30 0.71
C PHE A 43 -5.47 -2.71 -0.22
N LEU A 44 -5.76 -1.43 -0.01
CA LEU A 44 -6.66 -0.66 -0.86
C LEU A 44 -5.81 0.18 -1.80
N VAL A 45 -5.86 -0.16 -3.08
CA VAL A 45 -4.94 0.34 -4.11
C VAL A 45 -5.71 1.27 -5.05
N PRO A 46 -5.41 2.57 -5.07
CA PRO A 46 -6.10 3.51 -5.93
C PRO A 46 -5.55 3.40 -7.35
N VAL A 47 -6.40 3.04 -8.31
CA VAL A 47 -6.02 2.91 -9.73
C VAL A 47 -6.45 4.16 -10.51
N SER A 48 -7.64 4.67 -10.20
CA SER A 48 -8.16 5.93 -10.73
C SER A 48 -9.24 6.49 -9.79
N ASP A 49 -9.76 7.67 -10.10
CA ASP A 49 -10.84 8.36 -9.37
C ASP A 49 -12.12 7.53 -9.25
N ARG A 50 -12.26 6.52 -10.12
CA ARG A 50 -13.44 5.68 -10.24
C ARG A 50 -13.15 4.21 -10.00
N MET A 51 -11.94 3.88 -9.52
CA MET A 51 -11.53 2.50 -9.34
C MET A 51 -10.51 2.32 -8.22
N PHE A 52 -10.85 1.43 -7.29
CA PHE A 52 -9.95 0.93 -6.28
C PHE A 52 -9.80 -0.58 -6.44
N PHE A 53 -8.56 -1.04 -6.51
CA PHE A 53 -8.22 -2.45 -6.50
C PHE A 53 -7.96 -2.89 -5.06
N VAL A 54 -8.50 -4.03 -4.67
CA VAL A 54 -8.43 -4.56 -3.31
C VAL A 54 -7.67 -5.86 -3.33
N ILE A 55 -6.71 -5.94 -2.43
CA ILE A 55 -5.86 -7.12 -2.25
C ILE A 55 -6.06 -7.64 -0.83
N SER A 56 -6.37 -8.93 -0.69
CA SER A 56 -6.12 -9.68 0.54
C SER A 56 -4.66 -10.14 0.53
N PRO A 57 -3.78 -9.54 1.34
CA PRO A 57 -2.36 -9.87 1.32
C PRO A 57 -2.07 -11.20 2.01
N TYR A 58 -2.95 -11.62 2.94
CA TYR A 58 -2.82 -12.82 3.75
C TYR A 58 -4.13 -13.62 3.72
N PRO A 59 -4.48 -14.23 2.57
CA PRO A 59 -5.79 -14.87 2.39
C PRO A 59 -5.98 -16.13 3.23
N SER A 60 -4.94 -16.60 3.92
CA SER A 60 -5.05 -17.65 4.94
C SER A 60 -5.88 -17.21 6.16
N TYR A 61 -5.96 -15.92 6.45
CA TYR A 61 -6.71 -15.36 7.58
C TYR A 61 -8.17 -14.99 7.26
N ASP A 62 -8.59 -15.10 5.99
CA ASP A 62 -9.94 -14.72 5.58
C ASP A 62 -10.95 -15.82 5.93
N VAL A 63 -12.00 -15.44 6.68
CA VAL A 63 -13.07 -16.35 7.13
C VAL A 63 -14.44 -15.73 6.83
N PRO A 64 -15.27 -16.34 5.95
CA PRO A 64 -14.96 -17.50 5.11
C PRO A 64 -13.94 -17.17 4.01
N PRO A 65 -13.27 -18.18 3.42
CA PRO A 65 -12.39 -17.95 2.28
C PRO A 65 -13.14 -17.31 1.11
N GLY A 66 -12.52 -16.33 0.45
CA GLY A 66 -13.09 -15.64 -0.70
C GLY A 66 -12.04 -15.28 -1.75
N PRO A 67 -12.44 -14.56 -2.82
CA PRO A 67 -11.51 -13.99 -3.79
C PRO A 67 -10.48 -13.10 -3.10
N ARG A 68 -9.21 -13.37 -3.40
CA ARG A 68 -8.06 -12.59 -2.94
C ARG A 68 -8.05 -11.18 -3.49
N PHE A 69 -8.46 -11.05 -4.76
CA PHE A 69 -8.46 -9.80 -5.49
C PHE A 69 -9.89 -9.39 -5.83
N GLU A 70 -10.22 -8.14 -5.57
CA GLU A 70 -11.50 -7.54 -5.93
C GLU A 70 -11.29 -6.12 -6.44
N VAL A 71 -12.27 -5.59 -7.17
CA VAL A 71 -12.27 -4.20 -7.63
C VAL A 71 -13.56 -3.54 -7.18
N LEU A 72 -13.43 -2.35 -6.61
CA LEU A 72 -14.50 -1.40 -6.38
C LEU A 72 -14.47 -0.38 -7.52
N GLN A 73 -15.47 -0.42 -8.41
CA GLN A 73 -15.52 0.45 -9.58
C GLN A 73 -16.82 1.23 -9.65
N HIS A 74 -16.74 2.49 -10.03
CA HIS A 74 -17.89 3.32 -10.37
C HIS A 74 -18.29 3.09 -11.83
N HIS A 75 -19.48 2.55 -12.04
CA HIS A 75 -20.07 2.36 -13.35
C HIS A 75 -20.98 3.55 -13.69
N PRO A 76 -20.70 4.28 -14.79
CA PRO A 76 -21.63 5.29 -15.30
C PRO A 76 -22.98 4.64 -15.60
N CYS A 77 -24.08 5.29 -15.21
CA CYS A 77 -25.44 4.89 -15.53
C CYS A 77 -26.06 6.00 -16.41
N PRO A 78 -26.90 5.67 -17.43
CA PRO A 78 -27.55 6.67 -18.29
C PRO A 78 -28.35 7.72 -17.49
N ASP A 79 -28.92 7.34 -16.36
CA ASP A 79 -29.79 8.19 -15.55
C ASP A 79 -29.03 9.12 -14.58
N ASN A 80 -27.82 9.56 -14.95
CA ASN A 80 -26.94 10.47 -14.19
C ASN A 80 -26.52 10.05 -12.77
N GLY A 81 -26.93 8.86 -12.29
CA GLY A 81 -26.64 8.35 -10.94
C GLY A 81 -25.75 7.11 -10.95
N GLY A 82 -24.57 7.18 -11.56
CA GLY A 82 -23.62 6.05 -11.63
C GLY A 82 -23.46 5.31 -10.28
N ARG A 83 -23.21 4.00 -10.35
CA ARG A 83 -23.19 3.14 -9.17
C ARG A 83 -21.82 2.54 -8.93
N TRP A 84 -21.40 2.54 -7.67
CA TRP A 84 -20.25 1.74 -7.23
C TRP A 84 -20.65 0.28 -7.13
N ALA A 85 -19.82 -0.62 -7.65
CA ALA A 85 -20.01 -2.05 -7.55
C ALA A 85 -18.71 -2.77 -7.26
N TRP A 86 -18.83 -3.91 -6.58
CA TRP A 86 -17.75 -4.86 -6.37
C TRP A 86 -17.71 -5.88 -7.50
N SER A 87 -16.50 -6.29 -7.88
CA SER A 87 -16.29 -7.39 -8.82
C SER A 87 -15.06 -8.18 -8.39
N ALA A 88 -15.19 -9.51 -8.36
CA ALA A 88 -14.06 -10.39 -8.12
C ALA A 88 -13.09 -10.33 -9.30
N VAL A 89 -11.80 -10.36 -8.99
CA VAL A 89 -10.72 -10.47 -9.98
C VAL A 89 -10.19 -11.89 -9.93
N PRO A 90 -10.02 -12.57 -11.08
CA PRO A 90 -9.49 -13.94 -11.11
C PRO A 90 -8.08 -13.99 -10.52
N GLU A 91 -7.63 -15.18 -10.12
CA GLU A 91 -6.24 -15.38 -9.69
C GLU A 91 -5.26 -15.26 -10.90
N PRO A 92 -4.00 -14.85 -10.67
CA PRO A 92 -2.97 -14.86 -11.70
C PRO A 92 -2.76 -16.25 -12.32
N PRO A 93 -2.33 -16.34 -13.59
CA PRO A 93 -2.06 -17.61 -14.26
C PRO A 93 -0.89 -18.35 -13.60
N GLY A 94 -0.95 -19.69 -13.58
CA GLY A 94 0.09 -20.52 -12.97
C GLY A 94 0.07 -20.51 -11.43
N PHE A 95 -0.89 -19.81 -10.81
CA PHE A 95 -1.05 -19.76 -9.37
C PHE A 95 -1.44 -21.14 -8.82
N ALA A 96 -0.52 -21.77 -8.09
CA ALA A 96 -0.77 -23.04 -7.41
C ALA A 96 -1.72 -22.81 -6.23
N ARG A 97 -3.01 -23.15 -6.39
CA ARG A 97 -4.07 -22.96 -5.37
C ARG A 97 -3.73 -23.53 -3.98
N CYS A 98 -2.86 -24.53 -3.91
CA CYS A 98 -2.39 -25.16 -2.68
C CYS A 98 -1.40 -24.30 -1.87
N LYS A 99 -0.78 -23.28 -2.48
CA LYS A 99 0.10 -22.33 -1.80
C LYS A 99 -0.60 -20.98 -1.76
N ARG A 100 -1.34 -20.69 -0.68
CA ARG A 100 -1.88 -19.35 -0.37
C ARG A 100 -0.71 -18.38 -0.10
N ALA A 101 0.07 -18.06 -1.13
CA ALA A 101 1.24 -17.20 -1.02
C ALA A 101 0.81 -15.78 -0.68
N ASP A 102 1.57 -15.14 0.20
CA ASP A 102 1.29 -13.78 0.64
C ASP A 102 1.65 -12.77 -0.45
N VAL A 103 0.90 -11.67 -0.51
CA VAL A 103 1.28 -10.51 -1.34
C VAL A 103 2.31 -9.69 -0.56
N THR A 104 3.56 -9.74 -1.02
CA THR A 104 4.69 -9.11 -0.34
C THR A 104 4.87 -7.66 -0.73
N ALA A 105 4.51 -7.29 -1.96
CA ALA A 105 4.63 -5.94 -2.48
C ALA A 105 3.58 -5.63 -3.55
N TYR A 106 3.27 -4.36 -3.72
CA TYR A 106 2.42 -3.86 -4.81
C TYR A 106 2.73 -2.41 -5.16
N PHE A 107 2.43 -2.03 -6.40
CA PHE A 107 2.41 -0.63 -6.85
C PHE A 107 1.47 -0.49 -8.05
N VAL A 108 1.23 0.75 -8.47
CA VAL A 108 0.42 1.06 -9.66
C VAL A 108 1.31 1.69 -10.73
N SER A 109 1.18 1.21 -11.96
CA SER A 109 1.75 1.81 -13.17
C SER A 109 0.62 2.03 -14.15
N ASP A 110 0.21 3.28 -14.33
CA ASP A 110 -0.94 3.65 -15.16
C ASP A 110 -2.21 2.86 -14.75
N VAL A 111 -2.73 2.01 -15.64
CA VAL A 111 -3.91 1.16 -15.41
C VAL A 111 -3.58 -0.23 -14.88
N CYS A 112 -2.28 -0.51 -14.66
CA CYS A 112 -1.80 -1.82 -14.25
C CYS A 112 -1.48 -1.83 -12.76
N VAL A 113 -2.08 -2.77 -12.03
CA VAL A 113 -1.72 -3.06 -10.65
C VAL A 113 -0.66 -4.15 -10.64
N TRP A 114 0.53 -3.82 -10.16
CA TRP A 114 1.63 -4.76 -10.02
C TRP A 114 1.63 -5.35 -8.62
N ILE A 115 1.87 -6.66 -8.52
CA ILE A 115 1.97 -7.39 -7.25
C ILE A 115 3.16 -8.35 -7.28
N SER A 116 3.77 -8.56 -6.12
CA SER A 116 4.70 -9.66 -5.89
C SER A 116 4.10 -10.66 -4.93
N LEU A 117 4.18 -11.93 -5.29
CA LEU A 117 3.70 -13.06 -4.52
C LEU A 117 4.91 -13.80 -3.94
N GLN A 118 4.86 -14.07 -2.64
CA GLN A 118 5.93 -14.76 -1.94
C GLN A 118 6.21 -16.13 -2.61
N HIS A 119 7.47 -16.35 -3.01
CA HIS A 119 7.95 -17.57 -3.67
C HIS A 119 7.30 -17.89 -5.04
N GLN A 120 6.51 -16.98 -5.63
CA GLN A 120 5.84 -17.23 -6.91
C GLN A 120 6.17 -16.20 -8.02
N GLY A 121 6.73 -15.04 -7.65
CA GLY A 121 7.20 -14.02 -8.60
C GLY A 121 6.31 -12.79 -8.66
N THR A 122 6.47 -12.00 -9.73
CA THR A 122 5.79 -10.72 -9.93
C THR A 122 4.81 -10.81 -11.11
N TYR A 123 3.64 -10.20 -10.91
CA TYR A 123 2.52 -10.19 -11.85
C TYR A 123 1.99 -8.77 -11.99
N SER A 124 1.40 -8.46 -13.14
CA SER A 124 0.65 -7.22 -13.35
C SER A 124 -0.77 -7.54 -13.81
N TYR A 125 -1.76 -6.81 -13.29
CA TYR A 125 -3.14 -6.88 -13.71
C TYR A 125 -3.52 -5.61 -14.44
N ASP A 126 -3.80 -5.72 -15.73
CA ASP A 126 -4.38 -4.64 -16.52
C ASP A 126 -5.86 -4.52 -16.16
N THR A 127 -6.22 -3.42 -15.48
CA THR A 127 -7.59 -3.20 -15.00
C THR A 127 -8.59 -2.87 -16.11
N VAL A 128 -8.11 -2.39 -17.26
CA VAL A 128 -8.93 -2.09 -18.44
C VAL A 128 -9.20 -3.36 -19.24
N ARG A 129 -8.15 -4.11 -19.56
CA ARG A 129 -8.25 -5.39 -20.29
C ARG A 129 -8.68 -6.55 -19.41
N ARG A 130 -8.73 -6.35 -18.09
CA ARG A 130 -9.10 -7.34 -17.06
C ARG A 130 -8.30 -8.63 -17.18
N ARG A 131 -6.98 -8.48 -17.37
CA ARG A 131 -6.09 -9.61 -17.65
C ARG A 131 -4.80 -9.52 -16.87
N TRP A 132 -4.40 -10.67 -16.32
CA TRP A 132 -3.10 -10.85 -15.70
C TRP A 132 -1.99 -11.09 -16.72
N ARG A 133 -0.80 -10.61 -16.38
CA ARG A 133 0.47 -10.88 -17.05
C ARG A 133 1.50 -11.33 -16.02
N VAL A 134 2.30 -12.32 -16.39
CA VAL A 134 3.49 -12.72 -15.63
C VAL A 134 4.63 -11.79 -16.02
N GLU A 135 5.21 -11.09 -15.04
CA GLU A 135 6.31 -10.15 -15.27
C GLU A 135 7.68 -10.80 -15.03
N GLY A 136 7.73 -11.80 -14.14
CA GLY A 136 8.90 -12.66 -13.98
C GLY A 136 8.85 -13.52 -12.72
N ALA A 137 9.76 -14.48 -12.64
CA ALA A 137 9.93 -15.35 -11.46
C ALA A 137 10.66 -14.65 -10.28
N TRP A 138 11.03 -13.39 -10.44
CA TRP A 138 11.61 -12.54 -9.40
C TRP A 138 10.51 -11.86 -8.58
N GLN A 139 10.84 -11.40 -7.37
CA GLN A 139 9.97 -10.57 -6.54
C GLN A 139 10.51 -9.14 -6.52
N LEU A 140 9.63 -8.16 -6.36
CA LEU A 140 10.05 -6.78 -6.16
C LEU A 140 10.93 -6.66 -4.90
N PRO A 141 12.04 -5.90 -4.93
CA PRO A 141 12.93 -5.75 -3.78
C PRO A 141 12.40 -4.75 -2.73
N ILE A 142 11.07 -4.56 -2.68
CA ILE A 142 10.37 -3.73 -1.69
C ILE A 142 9.33 -4.56 -0.93
N LYS A 143 8.84 -4.03 0.19
CA LYS A 143 7.77 -4.61 0.98
C LYS A 143 6.58 -3.66 1.04
N ARG A 144 5.38 -4.20 0.83
CA ARG A 144 4.08 -3.51 0.78
C ARG A 144 4.01 -2.51 -0.37
N ARG A 145 3.58 -1.28 -0.11
CA ARG A 145 3.33 -0.27 -1.15
C ARG A 145 4.64 0.31 -1.67
N GLY A 146 4.78 0.36 -2.99
CA GLY A 146 5.72 1.23 -3.67
C GLY A 146 5.00 2.33 -4.45
N VAL A 147 5.74 3.40 -4.77
CA VAL A 147 5.29 4.49 -5.64
C VAL A 147 6.23 4.58 -6.83
N LEU A 148 5.67 4.36 -8.02
CA LEU A 148 6.40 4.50 -9.26
C LEU A 148 6.44 5.97 -9.66
N VAL A 149 7.64 6.51 -9.89
CA VAL A 149 7.85 7.84 -10.43
C VAL A 149 8.62 7.70 -11.74
N SER A 150 7.95 8.03 -12.83
CA SER A 150 8.57 8.12 -14.15
C SER A 150 9.42 9.38 -14.22
N ASP A 151 10.61 9.26 -14.80
CA ASP A 151 11.52 10.37 -15.07
C ASP A 151 11.96 11.18 -13.84
N PHE A 152 12.03 10.54 -12.68
CA PHE A 152 12.52 11.20 -11.45
C PHE A 152 13.92 11.81 -11.62
N LEU A 153 14.78 11.14 -12.41
CA LEU A 153 16.17 11.54 -12.66
C LEU A 153 16.32 12.50 -13.86
N GLY A 154 15.25 12.82 -14.60
CA GLY A 154 15.34 13.56 -15.88
C GLY A 154 15.97 12.76 -17.03
N THR A 155 15.98 11.42 -16.95
CA THR A 155 16.60 10.50 -17.94
C THR A 155 15.60 9.58 -18.64
N GLY A 156 14.30 9.73 -18.37
CA GLY A 156 13.22 8.83 -18.80
C GLY A 156 13.11 7.53 -18.00
N ARG A 157 14.06 7.26 -17.09
CA ARG A 157 14.05 6.04 -16.27
C ARG A 157 12.89 6.02 -15.28
N ARG A 158 12.35 4.83 -15.03
CA ARG A 158 11.28 4.61 -14.05
C ARG A 158 11.85 4.13 -12.73
N LEU A 159 11.65 4.90 -11.67
CA LEU A 159 12.09 4.53 -10.33
C LEU A 159 10.88 4.17 -9.46
N LEU A 160 10.96 3.03 -8.80
CA LEU A 160 10.01 2.62 -7.78
C LEU A 160 10.58 2.92 -6.40
N PHE A 161 9.89 3.77 -5.65
CA PHE A 161 10.25 4.14 -4.29
C PHE A 161 9.44 3.32 -3.30
N GLY A 162 10.10 2.76 -2.28
CA GLY A 162 9.43 1.92 -1.28
C GLY A 162 10.36 1.54 -0.14
N PHE A 163 9.94 0.60 0.70
CA PHE A 163 10.76 0.10 1.79
C PHE A 163 11.40 -1.21 1.40
N HIS A 164 12.71 -1.32 1.57
CA HIS A 164 13.47 -2.50 1.18
C HIS A 164 12.91 -3.76 1.86
N ALA A 165 12.76 -4.83 1.08
CA ALA A 165 12.42 -6.16 1.57
C ALA A 165 13.64 -6.88 2.23
N LEU A 166 14.17 -6.33 3.33
CA LEU A 166 15.13 -7.06 4.16
C LEU A 166 14.39 -8.03 5.09
N GLU A 167 15.00 -9.21 5.34
CA GLU A 167 14.49 -10.17 6.33
C GLU A 167 14.81 -9.76 7.77
N ASP A 168 15.81 -8.90 7.96
CA ASP A 168 16.30 -8.52 9.28
C ASP A 168 15.44 -7.47 9.99
N PHE A 169 15.37 -7.57 11.32
CA PHE A 169 14.67 -6.65 12.20
C PHE A 169 15.32 -5.25 12.31
N ARG A 170 16.50 -5.03 11.71
CA ARG A 170 17.30 -3.78 11.83
C ARG A 170 16.80 -2.62 10.95
N GLY A 171 15.50 -2.58 10.71
CA GLY A 171 14.83 -1.54 9.93
C GLY A 171 14.67 -1.91 8.46
N LYS A 172 13.59 -1.41 7.85
CA LYS A 172 13.35 -1.51 6.41
C LYS A 172 13.71 -0.17 5.80
N PRO A 173 14.93 0.04 5.27
CA PRO A 173 15.34 1.34 4.76
C PRO A 173 14.41 1.78 3.62
N PHE A 174 14.19 3.09 3.52
CA PHE A 174 13.57 3.65 2.32
C PHE A 174 14.55 3.46 1.15
N CYS A 175 14.06 3.12 -0.04
CA CYS A 175 14.92 2.78 -1.17
C CYS A 175 14.28 3.18 -2.50
N ALA A 176 15.13 3.31 -3.51
CA ALA A 176 14.76 3.48 -4.90
C ALA A 176 15.20 2.25 -5.70
N VAL A 177 14.30 1.76 -6.54
CA VAL A 177 14.49 0.58 -7.39
C VAL A 177 14.40 1.01 -8.85
N ASP A 178 15.39 0.66 -9.65
CA ASP A 178 15.34 0.86 -11.10
C ASP A 178 14.45 -0.22 -11.73
N MET A 179 13.29 0.21 -12.24
CA MET A 179 12.28 -0.64 -12.86
C MET A 179 12.53 -0.91 -14.33
N ASP A 180 13.64 -0.43 -14.90
CA ASP A 180 14.04 -0.72 -16.27
C ASP A 180 15.12 -1.82 -16.33
N ILE A 181 15.81 -2.08 -15.21
CA ILE A 181 16.68 -3.26 -15.02
C ILE A 181 15.83 -4.53 -14.80
N ARG A 182 16.28 -5.69 -15.31
CA ARG A 182 15.60 -6.98 -15.15
C ARG A 182 16.55 -8.03 -14.53
N PRO A 183 16.25 -8.57 -13.33
CA PRO A 183 15.16 -8.16 -12.42
C PRO A 183 15.35 -6.72 -11.90
N PRO A 184 14.28 -6.03 -11.46
CA PRO A 184 14.39 -4.70 -10.86
C PRO A 184 15.38 -4.70 -9.70
N ALA A 185 16.26 -3.70 -9.67
CA ALA A 185 17.38 -3.65 -8.74
C ALA A 185 17.35 -2.36 -7.91
N ILE A 186 17.73 -2.48 -6.64
CA ILE A 186 17.89 -1.31 -5.77
C ILE A 186 19.09 -0.49 -6.26
N VAL A 187 18.89 0.81 -6.43
CA VAL A 187 19.93 1.75 -6.87
C VAL A 187 20.31 2.76 -5.79
N ALA A 188 19.46 2.97 -4.78
CA ALA A 188 19.75 3.82 -3.63
C ALA A 188 18.95 3.39 -2.39
N THR A 189 19.50 3.66 -1.21
CA THR A 189 18.88 3.40 0.09
C THR A 189 19.15 4.53 1.07
N TRP A 190 18.16 4.87 1.89
CA TRP A 190 18.24 5.87 2.95
C TRP A 190 17.74 5.26 4.28
N PRO A 191 18.59 4.52 5.01
CA PRO A 191 18.25 3.99 6.33
C PRO A 191 17.76 5.07 7.31
N GLU A 192 18.35 6.28 7.21
CA GLU A 192 18.02 7.44 8.02
C GLU A 192 16.62 8.02 7.76
N ALA A 193 16.00 7.68 6.63
CA ALA A 193 14.62 8.08 6.33
C ALA A 193 13.59 7.18 7.03
N PHE A 194 14.00 6.01 7.55
CA PHE A 194 13.09 5.16 8.31
C PHE A 194 12.82 5.80 9.69
N PRO A 195 11.55 6.02 10.10
CA PRO A 195 11.20 6.79 11.30
C PRO A 195 11.50 6.06 12.63
N ALA A 196 12.42 5.08 12.66
CA ALA A 196 12.60 4.22 13.82
C ALA A 196 13.29 4.89 15.00
N GLU A 197 14.49 5.43 14.78
CA GLU A 197 15.26 6.08 15.84
C GLU A 197 14.50 7.29 16.45
N PRO A 198 13.90 8.20 15.66
CA PRO A 198 13.10 9.28 16.22
C PRO A 198 11.86 8.80 16.98
N ALA A 199 11.18 7.74 16.51
CA ALA A 199 10.05 7.16 17.23
C ALA A 199 10.46 6.56 18.57
N TRP A 200 11.61 5.86 18.61
CA TRP A 200 12.16 5.34 19.86
C TRP A 200 12.52 6.47 20.84
N ARG A 201 13.19 7.54 20.35
CA ARG A 201 13.49 8.73 21.17
C ARG A 201 12.22 9.43 21.68
N ALA A 202 11.12 9.36 20.93
CA ALA A 202 9.80 9.86 21.34
C ALA A 202 9.06 8.91 22.30
N GLY A 203 9.68 7.82 22.74
CA GLY A 203 9.10 6.87 23.70
C GLY A 203 8.09 5.91 23.09
N TYR A 204 8.24 5.56 21.80
CA TYR A 204 7.37 4.60 21.12
C TYR A 204 8.16 3.35 20.71
N THR A 205 7.57 2.18 20.99
CA THR A 205 8.11 0.89 20.56
C THR A 205 7.49 0.55 19.22
N ILE A 206 8.35 0.29 18.25
CA ILE A 206 7.94 -0.11 16.92
C ILE A 206 7.63 -1.60 16.96
N CYS A 207 6.38 -1.95 17.28
CA CYS A 207 5.98 -3.35 17.36
C CYS A 207 5.51 -3.89 16.00
N SER A 208 5.00 -3.02 15.12
CA SER A 208 4.30 -3.46 13.92
C SER A 208 4.73 -2.62 12.72
N HIS A 209 5.85 -2.99 12.10
CA HIS A 209 6.43 -2.31 10.94
C HIS A 209 5.53 -2.48 9.70
N VAL A 210 4.49 -1.67 9.64
CA VAL A 210 3.56 -1.53 8.52
C VAL A 210 3.91 -0.22 7.81
N PRO A 211 5.10 -0.11 7.17
CA PRO A 211 5.51 1.12 6.53
C PRO A 211 4.76 1.32 5.22
N GLU A 212 4.51 2.58 4.91
CA GLU A 212 3.89 3.03 3.67
C GLU A 212 4.51 4.36 3.23
N VAL A 213 4.37 4.65 1.95
CA VAL A 213 4.97 5.80 1.30
C VAL A 213 3.94 6.46 0.38
N GLY A 214 3.99 7.79 0.35
CA GLY A 214 3.28 8.64 -0.58
C GLY A 214 4.25 9.64 -1.22
N TYR A 215 3.99 10.00 -2.47
CA TYR A 215 4.78 10.95 -3.24
C TYR A 215 3.96 12.22 -3.50
N PHE A 216 4.56 13.37 -3.25
CA PHE A 216 3.93 14.70 -3.33
C PHE A 216 4.54 15.58 -4.42
N GLY A 217 5.27 14.98 -5.36
CA GLY A 217 5.93 15.69 -6.45
C GLY A 217 7.24 16.37 -6.03
N GLY A 218 8.11 16.62 -7.03
CA GLY A 218 9.32 17.42 -6.86
C GLY A 218 10.30 16.84 -5.84
N GLY A 219 10.47 15.52 -5.79
CA GLY A 219 11.38 14.89 -4.84
C GLY A 219 10.80 14.64 -3.43
N ARG A 220 9.57 15.10 -3.15
CA ARG A 220 8.99 15.05 -1.81
C ARG A 220 8.18 13.78 -1.58
N PHE A 221 8.49 13.11 -0.49
CA PHE A 221 7.83 11.90 -0.02
C PHE A 221 7.35 12.10 1.42
N CYS A 222 6.22 11.46 1.75
CA CYS A 222 5.83 11.22 3.13
C CYS A 222 5.90 9.71 3.38
N LEU A 223 6.68 9.33 4.37
CA LEU A 223 6.81 7.96 4.85
C LEU A 223 6.04 7.85 6.15
N TRP A 224 5.27 6.80 6.36
CA TRP A 224 4.62 6.58 7.65
C TRP A 224 4.67 5.15 8.10
N VAL A 225 4.68 4.99 9.43
CA VAL A 225 4.59 3.71 10.12
C VAL A 225 3.54 3.82 11.22
N THR A 226 2.77 2.74 11.40
CA THR A 226 1.90 2.61 12.57
C THR A 226 2.66 1.86 13.67
N ASN A 227 2.54 2.32 14.90
CA ASN A 227 3.26 1.84 16.09
C ASN A 227 2.32 1.79 17.30
N HIS A 228 2.86 1.41 18.46
CA HIS A 228 2.18 1.54 19.75
C HIS A 228 3.00 2.39 20.71
N ASN A 229 2.30 3.05 21.64
CA ASN A 229 2.97 3.64 22.79
C ASN A 229 3.57 2.55 23.71
N ASN A 230 4.49 2.95 24.57
CA ASN A 230 5.16 2.04 25.51
C ASN A 230 4.28 1.61 26.70
N ASP A 231 3.06 2.13 26.81
CA ASP A 231 2.15 1.82 27.91
C ASP A 231 1.57 0.40 27.73
N LYS A 232 1.99 -0.52 28.60
CA LYS A 232 1.50 -1.91 28.60
C LYS A 232 0.07 -2.05 29.10
N THR A 233 -0.44 -1.06 29.85
CA THR A 233 -1.78 -1.06 30.44
C THR A 233 -2.80 -0.39 29.53
N HIS A 234 -2.43 0.73 28.90
CA HIS A 234 -3.26 1.47 27.97
C HIS A 234 -2.55 1.66 26.63
N ARG A 235 -2.34 0.54 25.92
CA ARG A 235 -1.77 0.56 24.58
C ARG A 235 -2.61 1.43 23.64
N ARG A 236 -1.98 2.43 23.04
CA ARG A 236 -2.55 3.32 22.04
C ARG A 236 -1.77 3.16 20.74
N SER A 237 -2.49 3.20 19.63
CA SER A 237 -1.87 3.26 18.32
C SER A 237 -1.23 4.63 18.10
N VAL A 238 -0.06 4.65 17.48
CA VAL A 238 0.69 5.85 17.12
C VAL A 238 0.95 5.81 15.63
N VAL A 239 0.84 6.93 14.94
CA VAL A 239 1.29 7.05 13.55
C VAL A 239 2.49 7.98 13.51
N CYS A 240 3.62 7.47 13.06
CA CYS A 240 4.85 8.26 12.89
C CYS A 240 5.02 8.57 11.41
N PHE A 241 5.30 9.83 11.11
CA PHE A 241 5.55 10.37 9.78
C PHE A 241 7.00 10.82 9.66
N MET A 242 7.59 10.58 8.51
CA MET A 242 8.84 11.17 8.06
C MET A 242 8.60 11.82 6.70
N ALA A 243 8.60 13.15 6.66
CA ALA A 243 8.72 13.87 5.40
C ALA A 243 10.16 13.76 4.92
N VAL A 244 10.36 13.51 3.63
CA VAL A 244 11.66 13.27 2.99
C VAL A 244 11.68 14.04 1.68
N GLU A 245 12.76 14.77 1.41
CA GLU A 245 13.00 15.40 0.12
C GLU A 245 14.27 14.86 -0.52
N LEU A 246 14.17 14.41 -1.77
CA LEU A 246 15.27 13.85 -2.54
C LEU A 246 15.56 14.73 -3.76
N SER A 247 16.84 14.93 -4.07
CA SER A 247 17.28 15.54 -5.33
C SER A 247 17.16 14.57 -6.51
N PRO A 248 17.16 15.05 -7.77
CA PRO A 248 17.23 14.20 -8.96
C PRO A 248 18.47 13.29 -9.01
N GLU A 249 19.52 13.59 -8.25
CA GLU A 249 20.72 12.74 -8.10
C GLU A 249 20.58 11.71 -6.96
N LEU A 250 19.36 11.51 -6.44
CA LEU A 250 19.05 10.59 -5.34
C LEU A 250 19.76 10.96 -4.03
N ARG A 251 20.02 12.25 -3.80
CA ARG A 251 20.57 12.75 -2.53
C ARG A 251 19.45 13.15 -1.59
N LEU A 252 19.56 12.75 -0.32
CA LEU A 252 18.64 13.22 0.73
C LEU A 252 18.93 14.70 1.03
N LEU A 253 17.96 15.57 0.78
CA LEU A 253 18.05 17.01 1.00
C LEU A 253 17.50 17.40 2.38
N GLU A 254 16.29 16.95 2.68
CA GLU A 254 15.60 17.27 3.93
C GLU A 254 14.90 16.03 4.49
N ARG A 255 14.82 15.97 5.82
CA ARG A 255 13.90 15.07 6.52
C ARG A 255 13.29 15.72 7.75
N LYS A 256 12.00 15.48 7.98
CA LYS A 256 11.28 15.99 9.16
C LYS A 256 10.40 14.91 9.76
N PHE A 257 10.58 14.67 11.06
CA PHE A 257 9.81 13.69 11.80
C PHE A 257 8.64 14.32 12.54
N THR A 258 7.50 13.63 12.58
CA THR A 258 6.36 13.98 13.44
C THR A 258 5.62 12.71 13.83
N CYS A 259 5.01 12.68 15.00
CA CYS A 259 4.23 11.55 15.48
C CYS A 259 2.86 12.01 15.99
N TYR A 260 1.86 11.19 15.78
CA TYR A 260 0.50 11.42 16.24
C TYR A 260 0.01 10.24 17.09
N LEU A 261 -0.32 10.51 18.35
CA LEU A 261 -0.93 9.54 19.25
C LEU A 261 -2.43 9.48 18.97
N LEU A 262 -2.93 8.32 18.57
CA LEU A 262 -4.35 8.16 18.29
C LEU A 262 -5.17 8.19 19.61
N PRO A 263 -6.42 8.70 19.57
CA PRO A 263 -7.30 8.69 20.74
C PRO A 263 -7.52 7.27 21.31
N LEU A 264 -7.80 7.15 22.61
CA LEU A 264 -8.12 5.86 23.25
C LEU A 264 -9.31 5.12 22.59
N SER A 265 -10.24 5.87 22.02
CA SER A 265 -11.40 5.33 21.29
C SER A 265 -11.05 4.76 19.92
N SER A 266 -9.82 4.99 19.42
CA SER A 266 -9.35 4.36 18.20
C SER A 266 -9.24 2.85 18.42
N ARG A 267 -9.84 2.07 17.51
CA ARG A 267 -9.64 0.62 17.53
C ARG A 267 -8.16 0.32 17.28
N PRO A 268 -7.61 -0.73 17.91
CA PRO A 268 -6.27 -1.22 17.62
C PRO A 268 -6.05 -1.34 16.10
N SER A 269 -4.86 -0.94 15.66
CA SER A 269 -4.48 -0.99 14.26
C SER A 269 -4.54 -2.45 13.78
N PRO A 270 -4.82 -2.76 12.49
CA PRO A 270 -4.61 -4.12 11.96
C PRO A 270 -3.20 -4.65 12.23
N ALA A 271 -2.26 -3.75 12.47
CA ALA A 271 -0.90 -4.03 12.90
C ALA A 271 -0.80 -4.79 14.26
N ASP A 272 -1.85 -4.77 15.09
CA ASP A 272 -1.99 -5.58 16.31
C ASP A 272 -2.26 -7.08 16.05
N VAL A 273 -2.58 -7.46 14.80
CA VAL A 273 -2.96 -8.84 14.44
C VAL A 273 -1.78 -9.61 13.80
N ILE A 274 -0.63 -8.97 13.57
CA ILE A 274 0.60 -9.60 13.03
C ILE A 274 1.69 -9.68 14.11
N MET A 275 1.30 -9.91 15.37
CA MET A 275 2.19 -10.41 16.43
C MET A 275 1.73 -11.78 16.89
#